data_AF-A0AAD9GNS2-F1
#
_entry.id   AF-A0AAD9GNS2-F1
#
_cell.length_a   1.000
_cell.length_b   1.000
_cell.length_c   1.000
_cell.angle_alpha   90.00
_cell.angle_beta   90.00
_cell.angle_gamma   90.00
#
_symmetry.space_group_name_H-M   'P 1'
#
loop_
_entity.id
_entity.type
_entity.pdbx_description
1 polymer ?
#
loop_
_entity_poly.entity_id
_entity_poly.type
_entity_poly.pdbx_seq_one_letter_code
_entity_poly.pdbx_strand_id
1 'polypeptide(L)'
;MAALRSVGSMRSVGSMHTISEDYATLNTPLSSSLQGPSQLSSSTSSTEEVGVAAVSVDQIHLSDGASSDRTTTTPPEQVTCRKTMDKYIPIIMSVVIGAYFGVGIRVLLTEFANVMYVSQTELLELLGFGYFLPNVVGCFVMGLATRLKPVLRGQYEALLTGITTGFCGCCTTFASWDLGAALMFIHGRWLNALLMLCVQVASAMVSLRFGFHVAEGIVHYFTMQEYPFRKPPVHLAQLNLDLDRNIHHFREIKVHTFGPLVARRVRATEESLAMAKESCNELMAEITQVEHEQHPVHHHNVAWIIMALLMTALFWVLAFCGFDNYPSSRLLALCFGPFGALLRWYLSLSNSKPKCQRFPLFTFVPNVAASCLSCAMEIVGSVLAQDSESAYRHFIMWGQGGVMVGFLGSLSTVSTWVNELDGLSSKRLYWAYRYGLASVIISQLASVFILGMYEAYGSDPLIG
;
A
#
# COMPACT_ATOMS: atom_id res chain seq x y z
N MET A 1 -69.75 -16.46 17.19
CA MET A 1 -68.79 -15.34 17.08
C MET A 1 -67.96 -15.30 18.35
N ALA A 2 -66.63 -15.26 18.17
CA ALA A 2 -65.59 -14.78 19.08
C ALA A 2 -65.45 -15.40 20.49
N ALA A 3 -64.41 -16.22 20.68
CA ALA A 3 -63.92 -16.64 21.99
C ALA A 3 -62.39 -16.50 22.09
N LEU A 4 -61.96 -15.72 23.08
CA LEU A 4 -60.62 -15.70 23.67
C LEU A 4 -60.36 -16.97 24.50
N ARG A 5 -59.11 -17.48 24.50
CA ARG A 5 -58.36 -18.21 25.57
C ARG A 5 -57.05 -18.75 24.93
N SER A 6 -55.85 -18.38 25.38
CA SER A 6 -55.11 -18.82 26.58
C SER A 6 -54.67 -20.30 26.56
N VAL A 7 -53.52 -20.58 27.19
CA VAL A 7 -52.78 -21.86 27.45
C VAL A 7 -51.55 -21.99 26.54
N GLY A 8 -50.30 -22.19 26.99
CA GLY A 8 -49.76 -22.46 28.32
C GLY A 8 -48.66 -23.55 28.27
N SER A 9 -47.47 -23.19 28.75
CA SER A 9 -46.51 -24.01 29.53
C SER A 9 -45.68 -25.19 28.93
N MET A 10 -44.36 -25.00 29.01
CA MET A 10 -43.23 -25.86 29.43
C MET A 10 -43.39 -27.38 29.63
N ARG A 11 -42.39 -28.12 29.10
CA ARG A 11 -41.54 -29.23 29.67
C ARG A 11 -40.94 -30.02 28.48
N SER A 12 -39.78 -30.68 28.47
CA SER A 12 -38.72 -30.99 29.45
C SER A 12 -37.48 -31.52 28.68
N VAL A 13 -36.31 -31.25 29.28
CA VAL A 13 -34.97 -31.88 29.21
C VAL A 13 -34.88 -33.35 28.75
N GLY A 14 -33.78 -33.70 28.05
CA GLY A 14 -33.26 -35.07 27.94
C GLY A 14 -31.99 -35.28 27.08
N SER A 15 -30.80 -35.18 27.72
CA SER A 15 -29.56 -36.00 27.57
C SER A 15 -28.92 -36.35 26.20
N MET A 16 -27.75 -35.75 25.96
CA MET A 16 -26.40 -36.35 25.72
C MET A 16 -26.29 -37.77 25.10
N HIS A 17 -25.62 -37.85 23.94
CA HIS A 17 -24.81 -39.00 23.50
C HIS A 17 -23.61 -38.53 22.64
N THR A 18 -22.41 -38.72 23.16
CA THR A 18 -21.12 -38.84 22.43
C THR A 18 -20.89 -40.30 22.04
N ILE A 19 -20.36 -40.56 20.84
CA ILE A 19 -19.72 -41.80 20.31
C ILE A 19 -19.22 -41.39 18.91
N SER A 20 -17.94 -41.07 18.75
CA SER A 20 -16.77 -41.94 18.49
C SER A 20 -16.55 -42.23 17.01
N GLU A 21 -15.27 -42.14 16.65
CA GLU A 21 -14.58 -42.46 15.41
C GLU A 21 -15.12 -43.71 14.71
N ASP A 22 -15.24 -43.66 13.38
CA ASP A 22 -15.21 -44.86 12.56
C ASP A 22 -14.42 -44.64 11.27
N TYR A 23 -13.43 -45.51 11.10
CA TYR A 23 -12.50 -45.63 9.99
C TYR A 23 -13.25 -46.04 8.71
N ALA A 24 -13.12 -45.25 7.64
CA ALA A 24 -13.45 -45.70 6.30
C ALA A 24 -12.27 -46.48 5.70
N THR A 25 -12.38 -47.80 5.78
CA THR A 25 -11.62 -48.78 4.99
C THR A 25 -11.93 -48.59 3.50
N LEU A 26 -10.89 -48.47 2.67
CA LEU A 26 -11.05 -48.44 1.22
C LEU A 26 -10.30 -49.63 0.61
N ASN A 27 -11.09 -50.46 -0.06
CA ASN A 27 -10.77 -51.78 -0.58
C ASN A 27 -9.73 -51.75 -1.70
N THR A 28 -8.74 -52.62 -1.59
CA THR A 28 -7.90 -53.13 -2.69
C THR A 28 -8.70 -54.03 -3.63
N PRO A 29 -8.46 -54.00 -4.95
CA PRO A 29 -8.68 -55.16 -5.81
C PRO A 29 -7.41 -56.00 -5.90
N LEU A 30 -7.56 -57.29 -5.56
CA LEU A 30 -6.57 -58.33 -5.78
C LEU A 30 -6.79 -58.93 -7.18
N SER A 31 -5.75 -59.00 -8.01
CA SER A 31 -5.58 -60.13 -8.93
C SER A 31 -4.09 -60.46 -9.12
N SER A 32 -3.79 -61.70 -8.74
CA SER A 32 -2.65 -62.59 -8.99
C SER A 32 -2.16 -62.59 -10.45
N SER A 33 -0.98 -63.03 -10.89
CA SER A 33 0.27 -63.57 -10.32
C SER A 33 1.12 -64.01 -11.53
N LEU A 34 2.46 -63.89 -11.51
CA LEU A 34 3.45 -64.95 -11.87
C LEU A 34 4.88 -64.42 -12.07
N GLN A 35 5.79 -65.04 -11.29
CA GLN A 35 7.22 -65.37 -11.54
C GLN A 35 8.31 -64.27 -11.59
N GLY A 36 9.22 -64.32 -10.59
CA GLY A 36 10.59 -63.75 -10.63
C GLY A 36 11.61 -64.74 -11.23
N PRO A 37 12.93 -64.70 -10.90
CA PRO A 37 13.63 -63.81 -9.96
C PRO A 37 15.02 -63.27 -10.45
N SER A 38 15.66 -62.49 -9.57
CA SER A 38 17.12 -62.45 -9.28
C SER A 38 18.01 -61.28 -9.78
N GLN A 39 18.47 -60.53 -8.76
CA GLN A 39 19.86 -60.14 -8.43
C GLN A 39 20.48 -58.77 -8.82
N LEU A 40 20.97 -58.14 -7.72
CA LEU A 40 22.24 -57.43 -7.49
C LEU A 40 22.32 -55.88 -7.61
N SER A 41 22.64 -55.25 -6.46
CA SER A 41 23.61 -54.16 -6.16
C SER A 41 23.64 -52.91 -7.07
N SER A 42 23.80 -51.66 -6.64
CA SER A 42 24.31 -51.03 -5.41
C SER A 42 24.29 -49.50 -5.58
N SER A 43 24.05 -48.77 -4.48
CA SER A 43 24.66 -47.50 -4.03
C SER A 43 24.70 -46.21 -4.88
N THR A 44 24.71 -45.08 -4.12
CA THR A 44 25.22 -43.71 -4.39
C THR A 44 24.38 -42.82 -5.33
N SER A 45 23.61 -41.85 -4.84
CA SER A 45 23.95 -40.52 -4.26
C SER A 45 24.37 -39.46 -5.29
N SER A 46 23.49 -38.46 -5.43
CA SER A 46 23.75 -37.03 -5.65
C SER A 46 24.69 -36.62 -6.79
N THR A 47 24.13 -35.99 -7.82
CA THR A 47 24.23 -34.54 -8.10
C THR A 47 23.78 -34.31 -9.54
N GLU A 48 22.75 -33.51 -9.76
CA GLU A 48 22.61 -32.80 -11.03
C GLU A 48 21.72 -31.57 -10.82
N GLU A 49 22.37 -30.42 -10.98
CA GLU A 49 21.75 -29.12 -11.10
C GLU A 49 20.82 -29.11 -12.32
N VAL A 50 19.58 -28.65 -12.13
CA VAL A 50 18.73 -28.29 -13.28
C VAL A 50 18.33 -26.84 -13.11
N GLY A 51 18.94 -26.01 -13.97
CA GLY A 51 18.62 -24.62 -14.15
C GLY A 51 17.17 -24.43 -14.58
N VAL A 52 16.49 -23.46 -13.97
CA VAL A 52 15.16 -23.04 -14.39
C VAL A 52 15.33 -21.98 -15.46
N ALA A 53 14.86 -22.37 -16.65
CA ALA A 53 14.90 -21.63 -17.89
C ALA A 53 14.20 -20.27 -17.80
N ALA A 54 14.85 -19.29 -18.43
CA ALA A 54 14.25 -18.04 -18.87
C ALA A 54 13.17 -18.33 -19.92
N VAL A 55 12.01 -17.69 -19.79
CA VAL A 55 11.00 -17.68 -20.85
C VAL A 55 11.26 -16.45 -21.72
N SER A 56 11.64 -16.76 -22.94
CA SER A 56 11.93 -15.87 -24.06
C SER A 56 10.68 -15.35 -24.74
N VAL A 57 10.86 -14.12 -25.23
CA VAL A 57 10.10 -13.34 -26.22
C VAL A 57 9.51 -14.21 -27.34
N ASP A 58 8.20 -14.07 -27.57
CA ASP A 58 7.48 -14.69 -28.68
C ASP A 58 7.97 -14.17 -30.05
N GLN A 59 8.27 -15.12 -30.92
CA GLN A 59 8.64 -14.93 -32.32
C GLN A 59 7.42 -15.34 -33.17
N ILE A 60 6.73 -14.39 -33.79
CA ILE A 60 5.60 -14.68 -34.69
C ILE A 60 6.15 -14.95 -36.10
N HIS A 61 5.90 -16.17 -36.57
CA HIS A 61 6.07 -16.63 -37.94
C HIS A 61 4.93 -16.08 -38.80
N LEU A 62 5.23 -15.39 -39.91
CA LEU A 62 4.27 -15.13 -41.00
C LEU A 62 5.04 -15.13 -42.32
N SER A 63 4.73 -16.11 -43.18
CA SER A 63 5.28 -16.28 -44.52
C SER A 63 4.54 -15.40 -45.54
N ASP A 64 5.36 -14.74 -46.36
CA ASP A 64 5.17 -14.28 -47.74
C ASP A 64 3.77 -13.95 -48.30
N GLY A 65 3.65 -12.67 -48.66
CA GLY A 65 2.71 -12.13 -49.64
C GLY A 65 3.20 -10.74 -50.06
N ALA A 66 3.99 -10.68 -51.13
CA ALA A 66 4.61 -9.45 -51.63
C ALA A 66 3.57 -8.45 -52.18
N SER A 67 3.54 -7.24 -51.63
CA SER A 67 3.21 -6.02 -52.38
C SER A 67 3.79 -4.79 -51.69
N SER A 68 4.64 -4.11 -52.46
CA SER A 68 5.36 -2.87 -52.18
C SER A 68 4.53 -1.80 -51.48
N ASP A 69 4.99 -1.31 -50.31
CA ASP A 69 4.81 0.09 -49.96
C ASP A 69 5.97 0.63 -49.10
N ARG A 70 6.54 1.75 -49.55
CA ARG A 70 7.70 2.41 -48.94
C ARG A 70 7.33 2.93 -47.55
N THR A 71 7.92 2.35 -46.50
CA THR A 71 7.90 2.94 -45.15
C THR A 71 9.32 3.18 -44.66
N THR A 72 9.58 4.43 -44.31
CA THR A 72 10.75 4.94 -43.59
C THR A 72 10.99 4.13 -42.32
N THR A 73 12.06 3.35 -42.30
CA THR A 73 12.51 2.59 -41.14
C THR A 73 13.08 3.53 -40.07
N THR A 74 12.30 3.81 -39.02
CA THR A 74 12.82 4.37 -37.77
C THR A 74 13.48 3.25 -36.94
N PRO A 75 14.60 3.52 -36.24
CA PRO A 75 15.33 2.47 -35.52
C PRO A 75 14.49 1.89 -34.36
N PRO A 76 14.61 0.57 -34.08
CA PRO A 76 13.75 -0.15 -33.13
C PRO A 76 13.79 0.42 -31.71
N GLU A 77 14.91 1.02 -31.31
CA GLU A 77 15.15 1.64 -30.00
C GLU A 77 14.29 2.90 -29.77
N GLN A 78 14.07 3.72 -30.79
CA GLN A 78 13.19 4.90 -30.70
C GLN A 78 11.72 4.50 -30.55
N VAL A 79 11.31 3.42 -31.21
CA VAL A 79 9.93 2.90 -31.13
C VAL A 79 9.66 2.31 -29.75
N THR A 80 10.65 1.63 -29.15
CA THR A 80 10.51 1.09 -27.78
C THR A 80 10.45 2.21 -26.75
N CYS A 81 11.37 3.19 -26.82
CA CYS A 81 11.41 4.31 -25.89
C CYS A 81 10.12 5.15 -25.92
N ARG A 82 9.57 5.38 -27.13
CA ARG A 82 8.30 6.10 -27.30
C ARG A 82 7.11 5.34 -26.70
N LYS A 83 7.00 4.03 -26.95
CA LYS A 83 5.97 3.16 -26.34
C LYS A 83 6.06 3.13 -24.81
N THR A 84 7.28 3.15 -24.26
CA THR A 84 7.50 3.22 -22.81
C THR A 84 7.07 4.57 -22.24
N MET A 85 7.41 5.69 -22.89
CA MET A 85 6.97 7.04 -22.47
C MET A 85 5.45 7.18 -22.50
N ASP A 86 4.79 6.73 -23.55
CA ASP A 86 3.33 6.83 -23.70
C ASP A 86 2.57 6.11 -22.56
N LYS A 87 3.18 5.08 -21.95
CA LYS A 87 2.62 4.35 -20.81
C LYS A 87 2.78 5.11 -19.47
N TYR A 88 3.91 5.78 -19.25
CA TYR A 88 4.19 6.43 -17.96
C TYR A 88 3.65 7.85 -17.85
N ILE A 89 3.53 8.57 -18.96
CA ILE A 89 3.05 9.97 -18.96
C ILE A 89 1.68 10.12 -18.26
N PRO A 90 0.64 9.32 -18.57
CA PRO A 90 -0.66 9.46 -17.91
C PRO A 90 -0.60 9.19 -16.41
N ILE A 91 0.26 8.25 -15.99
CA ILE A 91 0.46 7.91 -14.58
C ILE A 91 1.11 9.09 -13.85
N ILE A 92 2.19 9.65 -14.41
CA ILE A 92 2.88 10.82 -13.87
C ILE A 92 1.91 11.99 -13.72
N MET A 93 1.12 12.30 -14.76
CA MET A 93 0.15 13.40 -14.73
C MET A 93 -0.94 13.17 -13.68
N SER A 94 -1.41 11.94 -13.54
CA SER A 94 -2.40 11.57 -12.52
C SER A 94 -1.82 11.68 -11.10
N VAL A 95 -0.56 11.27 -10.88
CA VAL A 95 0.13 11.47 -9.60
C VAL A 95 0.27 12.94 -9.25
N VAL A 96 0.59 13.80 -10.23
CA VAL A 96 0.67 15.26 -10.04
C VAL A 96 -0.70 15.85 -9.64
N ILE A 97 -1.76 15.50 -10.37
CA ILE A 97 -3.13 15.95 -10.05
C ILE A 97 -3.52 15.48 -8.65
N GLY A 98 -3.31 14.19 -8.35
CA GLY A 98 -3.57 13.63 -7.03
C GLY A 98 -2.78 14.33 -5.94
N ALA A 99 -1.51 14.66 -6.18
CA ALA A 99 -0.65 15.36 -5.23
C ALA A 99 -1.19 16.76 -4.87
N TYR A 100 -1.68 17.52 -5.85
CA TYR A 100 -2.31 18.82 -5.57
C TYR A 100 -3.51 18.68 -4.64
N PHE A 101 -4.43 17.77 -4.95
CA PHE A 101 -5.59 17.52 -4.09
C PHE A 101 -5.18 16.99 -2.71
N GLY A 102 -4.19 16.08 -2.66
CA GLY A 102 -3.70 15.50 -1.42
C GLY A 102 -3.08 16.53 -0.49
N VAL A 103 -2.16 17.37 -1.00
CA VAL A 103 -1.58 18.46 -0.22
C VAL A 103 -2.62 19.49 0.17
N GLY A 104 -3.54 19.85 -0.73
CA GLY A 104 -4.60 20.81 -0.45
C GLY A 104 -5.52 20.35 0.68
N ILE A 105 -5.96 19.09 0.65
CA ILE A 105 -6.75 18.50 1.73
C ILE A 105 -5.95 18.38 3.02
N ARG A 106 -4.67 18.00 2.97
CA ARG A 106 -3.83 17.99 4.18
C ARG A 106 -3.77 19.36 4.83
N VAL A 107 -3.45 20.40 4.07
CA VAL A 107 -3.39 21.78 4.58
C VAL A 107 -4.75 22.19 5.14
N LEU A 108 -5.85 21.93 4.42
CA LEU A 108 -7.20 22.26 4.89
C LEU A 108 -7.56 21.56 6.21
N LEU A 109 -7.25 20.27 6.33
CA LEU A 109 -7.54 19.48 7.53
C LEU A 109 -6.62 19.88 8.70
N THR A 110 -5.37 20.24 8.43
CA THR A 110 -4.46 20.80 9.45
C THR A 110 -4.96 22.15 9.95
N GLU A 111 -5.43 23.03 9.06
CA GLU A 111 -6.01 24.32 9.47
C GLU A 111 -7.32 24.16 10.21
N PHE A 112 -8.21 23.28 9.74
CA PHE A 112 -9.43 22.93 10.46
C PHE A 112 -9.11 22.39 11.86
N ALA A 113 -8.09 21.54 11.96
CA ALA A 113 -7.61 21.02 13.23
C ALA A 113 -7.14 22.14 14.18
N ASN A 114 -6.38 23.11 13.65
CA ASN A 114 -5.89 24.28 14.40
C ASN A 114 -7.02 25.23 14.83
N VAL A 115 -8.08 25.38 14.02
CA VAL A 115 -9.25 26.20 14.38
C VAL A 115 -10.05 25.53 15.49
N MET A 116 -10.27 24.22 15.39
CA MET A 116 -11.00 23.44 16.40
C MET A 116 -10.27 23.44 17.77
N TYR A 117 -8.94 23.47 17.76
CA TYR A 117 -8.08 23.57 18.95
C TYR A 117 -8.43 24.75 19.85
N VAL A 118 -8.70 25.93 19.28
CA VAL A 118 -9.03 27.15 20.05
C VAL A 118 -10.31 26.99 20.88
N SER A 119 -11.17 26.02 20.52
CA SER A 119 -12.50 25.87 21.10
C SER A 119 -12.62 24.77 22.16
N GLN A 120 -11.93 23.62 22.06
CA GLN A 120 -12.04 22.52 23.05
C GLN A 120 -10.84 21.53 22.95
N THR A 121 -10.12 21.31 24.06
CA THR A 121 -9.33 20.13 24.48
C THR A 121 -7.78 20.10 24.37
N GLU A 122 -7.10 20.08 25.54
CA GLU A 122 -5.67 19.74 25.71
C GLU A 122 -5.33 18.29 25.26
N LEU A 123 -6.31 17.38 25.31
CA LEU A 123 -6.14 15.98 24.89
C LEU A 123 -5.81 15.86 23.38
N LEU A 124 -6.38 16.75 22.55
CA LEU A 124 -6.14 16.76 21.11
C LEU A 124 -4.71 17.20 20.77
N GLU A 125 -4.15 18.14 21.54
CA GLU A 125 -2.75 18.55 21.42
C GLU A 125 -1.82 17.37 21.72
N LEU A 126 -2.15 16.59 22.76
CA LEU A 126 -1.40 15.39 23.15
C LEU A 126 -1.34 14.32 22.06
N LEU A 127 -2.35 14.28 21.19
CA LEU A 127 -2.50 13.26 20.13
C LEU A 127 -1.97 13.71 18.76
N GLY A 128 -1.44 14.93 18.65
CA GLY A 128 -0.90 15.45 17.40
C GLY A 128 -1.98 15.76 16.36
N PHE A 129 -3.02 16.49 16.77
CA PHE A 129 -4.23 16.71 15.96
C PHE A 129 -3.96 17.31 14.56
N GLY A 130 -2.93 18.15 14.41
CA GLY A 130 -2.58 18.81 13.14
C GLY A 130 -2.21 17.87 11.98
N TYR A 131 -1.69 16.66 12.28
CA TYR A 131 -1.40 15.62 11.28
C TYR A 131 -2.28 14.37 11.46
N PHE A 132 -3.01 14.24 12.57
CA PHE A 132 -3.96 13.15 12.82
C PHE A 132 -5.05 13.07 11.74
N LEU A 133 -5.80 14.16 11.54
CA LEU A 133 -6.95 14.15 10.62
C LEU A 133 -6.55 13.90 9.15
N PRO A 134 -5.49 14.54 8.61
CA PRO A 134 -4.96 14.18 7.29
C PRO A 134 -4.57 12.69 7.17
N ASN A 135 -3.89 12.14 8.19
CA ASN A 135 -3.48 10.73 8.19
C ASN A 135 -4.70 9.79 8.21
N VAL A 136 -5.71 10.07 9.03
CA VAL A 136 -6.96 9.29 9.07
C VAL A 136 -7.68 9.34 7.72
N VAL A 137 -7.91 10.52 7.16
CA VAL A 137 -8.63 10.67 5.87
C VAL A 137 -7.85 10.02 4.73
N GLY A 138 -6.54 10.24 4.64
CA GLY A 138 -5.71 9.64 3.59
C GLY A 138 -5.64 8.11 3.69
N CYS A 139 -5.57 7.55 4.91
CA CYS A 139 -5.61 6.09 5.10
C CYS A 139 -6.98 5.50 4.75
N PHE A 140 -8.08 6.18 5.10
CA PHE A 140 -9.43 5.75 4.73
C PHE A 140 -9.59 5.66 3.21
N VAL A 141 -9.21 6.72 2.49
CA VAL A 141 -9.31 6.77 1.02
C VAL A 141 -8.36 5.75 0.37
N MET A 142 -7.17 5.51 0.94
CA MET A 142 -6.28 4.44 0.49
C MET A 142 -6.94 3.06 0.61
N GLY A 143 -7.62 2.81 1.73
CA GLY A 143 -8.36 1.57 1.95
C GLY A 143 -9.46 1.39 0.91
N LEU A 144 -10.29 2.43 0.76
CA LEU A 144 -11.38 2.47 -0.21
C LEU A 144 -10.88 2.19 -1.64
N ALA A 145 -9.84 2.91 -2.08
CA ALA A 145 -9.30 2.84 -3.43
C ALA A 145 -8.66 1.48 -3.76
N THR A 146 -7.92 0.90 -2.81
CA THR A 146 -7.23 -0.39 -3.04
C THR A 146 -8.20 -1.56 -3.18
N ARG A 147 -9.36 -1.53 -2.50
CA ARG A 147 -10.41 -2.55 -2.63
C ARG A 147 -11.36 -2.32 -3.80
N LEU A 148 -11.57 -1.07 -4.23
CA LEU A 148 -12.31 -0.78 -5.46
C LEU A 148 -11.50 -1.06 -6.73
N LYS A 149 -10.18 -1.31 -6.62
CA LYS A 149 -9.28 -1.60 -7.75
C LYS A 149 -9.82 -2.65 -8.76
N PRO A 150 -10.39 -3.80 -8.35
CA PRO A 150 -10.91 -4.79 -9.30
C PRO A 150 -12.17 -4.36 -10.04
N VAL A 151 -12.92 -3.39 -9.52
CA VAL A 151 -14.12 -2.80 -10.15
C VAL A 151 -13.73 -1.67 -11.10
N LEU A 152 -12.62 -0.97 -10.81
CA LEU A 152 -12.11 0.16 -11.59
C LEU A 152 -11.09 -0.24 -12.68
N ARG A 153 -10.80 -1.54 -12.84
CA ARG A 153 -9.77 -2.03 -13.76
C ARG A 153 -10.25 -1.88 -15.22
N GLY A 154 -9.35 -1.42 -16.09
CA GLY A 154 -9.65 -1.09 -17.49
C GLY A 154 -9.79 0.42 -17.73
N GLN A 155 -10.58 1.14 -16.92
CA GLN A 155 -10.89 2.55 -17.15
C GLN A 155 -9.93 3.56 -16.50
N TYR A 156 -9.18 3.16 -15.46
CA TYR A 156 -8.62 4.16 -14.53
C TYR A 156 -7.27 3.79 -13.88
N GLU A 157 -6.40 2.95 -14.46
CA GLU A 157 -5.11 2.60 -13.79
C GLU A 157 -4.25 3.83 -13.43
N ALA A 158 -4.18 4.81 -14.35
CA ALA A 158 -3.55 6.09 -14.09
C ALA A 158 -4.27 6.84 -12.96
N LEU A 159 -5.60 6.96 -13.01
CA LEU A 159 -6.41 7.64 -11.98
C LEU A 159 -6.27 6.97 -10.60
N LEU A 160 -6.27 5.64 -10.53
CA LEU A 160 -6.07 4.90 -9.30
C LEU A 160 -4.69 5.16 -8.70
N THR A 161 -3.66 5.24 -9.55
CA THR A 161 -2.31 5.62 -9.11
C THR A 161 -2.30 7.08 -8.62
N GLY A 162 -3.05 7.97 -9.27
CA GLY A 162 -3.28 9.34 -8.81
C GLY A 162 -3.97 9.41 -7.45
N ILE A 163 -5.01 8.62 -7.22
CA ILE A 163 -5.74 8.57 -5.94
C ILE A 163 -4.86 7.99 -4.84
N THR A 164 -4.24 6.83 -5.08
CA THR A 164 -3.45 6.13 -4.05
C THR A 164 -2.09 6.79 -3.82
N THR A 165 -1.31 6.95 -4.88
CA THR A 165 0.07 7.44 -4.78
C THR A 165 0.11 8.97 -4.72
N GLY A 166 -0.69 9.67 -5.51
CA GLY A 166 -0.79 11.13 -5.46
C GLY A 166 -1.58 11.61 -4.23
N PHE A 167 -2.89 11.45 -4.23
CA PHE A 167 -3.79 12.00 -3.22
C PHE A 167 -3.55 11.43 -1.82
N CYS A 168 -3.74 10.13 -1.60
CA CYS A 168 -3.57 9.55 -0.26
C CYS A 168 -2.13 9.70 0.22
N GLY A 169 -1.17 9.51 -0.68
CA GLY A 169 0.25 9.67 -0.39
C GLY A 169 0.61 11.07 0.11
N CYS A 170 0.13 12.12 -0.54
CA CYS A 170 0.39 13.53 -0.18
C CYS A 170 -0.54 14.10 0.90
N CYS A 171 -1.69 13.47 1.11
CA CYS A 171 -2.62 13.80 2.18
C CYS A 171 -2.06 13.36 3.54
N THR A 172 -1.48 12.15 3.58
CA THR A 172 -0.79 11.65 4.77
C THR A 172 0.66 12.13 4.85
N THR A 173 1.24 12.20 6.04
CA THR A 173 2.67 12.54 6.24
C THR A 173 3.24 11.73 7.39
N PHE A 174 4.34 11.01 7.13
CA PHE A 174 5.09 10.29 8.16
C PHE A 174 6.10 11.22 8.82
N ALA A 175 6.78 12.07 8.03
CA ALA A 175 7.82 12.96 8.52
C ALA A 175 7.30 14.00 9.54
N SER A 176 6.11 14.57 9.31
CA SER A 176 5.53 15.54 10.26
C SER A 176 5.08 14.87 11.56
N TRP A 177 4.60 13.63 11.47
CA TRP A 177 4.22 12.83 12.62
C TRP A 177 5.46 12.46 13.47
N ASP A 178 6.53 12.01 12.82
CA ASP A 178 7.79 11.63 13.46
C ASP A 178 8.50 12.83 14.10
N LEU A 179 8.57 13.98 13.41
CA LEU A 179 9.12 15.22 13.95
C LEU A 179 8.37 15.64 15.23
N GLY A 180 7.03 15.61 15.21
CA GLY A 180 6.22 15.93 16.38
C GLY A 180 6.46 14.97 17.56
N ALA A 181 6.63 13.68 17.29
CA ALA A 181 7.03 12.72 18.33
C ALA A 181 8.42 13.03 18.90
N ALA A 182 9.38 13.35 18.03
CA ALA A 182 10.76 13.62 18.41
C ALA A 182 10.86 14.85 19.32
N LEU A 183 10.20 15.95 18.96
CA LEU A 183 10.14 17.15 19.80
C LEU A 183 9.57 16.85 21.20
N MET A 184 8.56 15.98 21.32
CA MET A 184 8.04 15.58 22.63
C MET A 184 9.04 14.77 23.46
N PHE A 185 9.89 13.94 22.83
CA PHE A 185 10.96 13.23 23.55
C PHE A 185 12.04 14.19 24.05
N ILE A 186 12.46 15.13 23.21
CA ILE A 186 13.43 16.18 23.51
C ILE A 186 12.96 17.03 24.70
N HIS A 187 11.72 17.53 24.67
CA HIS A 187 11.13 18.31 25.75
C HIS A 187 10.76 17.50 27.02
N GLY A 188 11.22 16.24 27.15
CA GLY A 188 10.99 15.39 28.33
C GLY A 188 9.57 14.82 28.48
N ARG A 189 8.68 15.06 27.51
CA ARG A 189 7.28 14.57 27.47
C ARG A 189 7.20 13.16 26.86
N TRP A 190 8.08 12.25 27.28
CA TRP A 190 8.26 10.91 26.68
C TRP A 190 6.99 10.04 26.70
N LEU A 191 6.17 10.13 27.75
CA LEU A 191 4.91 9.37 27.85
C LEU A 191 3.91 9.83 26.77
N ASN A 192 3.84 11.13 26.52
CA ASN A 192 2.97 11.72 25.51
C ASN A 192 3.44 11.31 24.12
N ALA A 193 4.76 11.33 23.88
CA ALA A 193 5.34 10.86 22.63
C ALA A 193 4.96 9.40 22.35
N LEU A 194 5.09 8.51 23.34
CA LEU A 194 4.74 7.10 23.20
C LEU A 194 3.22 6.90 22.97
N LEU A 195 2.38 7.61 23.71
CA LEU A 195 0.92 7.56 23.54
C LEU A 195 0.52 8.03 22.14
N MET A 196 1.08 9.15 21.69
CA MET A 196 0.82 9.73 20.38
C MET A 196 1.23 8.77 19.26
N LEU A 197 2.43 8.17 19.34
CA LEU A 197 2.88 7.15 18.38
C LEU A 197 1.90 5.97 18.30
N CYS A 198 1.48 5.43 19.45
CA CYS A 198 0.53 4.32 19.50
C CYS A 198 -0.83 4.67 18.90
N VAL A 199 -1.40 5.82 19.27
CA VAL A 199 -2.71 6.26 18.80
C VAL A 199 -2.70 6.54 17.30
N GLN A 200 -1.63 7.15 16.77
CA GLN A 200 -1.50 7.43 15.34
C GLN A 200 -1.39 6.16 14.50
N VAL A 201 -0.58 5.19 14.94
CA VAL A 201 -0.49 3.89 14.24
C VAL A 201 -1.84 3.15 14.28
N ALA A 202 -2.49 3.11 15.45
CA ALA A 202 -3.77 2.44 15.60
C ALA A 202 -4.86 3.09 14.74
N SER A 203 -4.98 4.43 14.79
CA SER A 203 -5.98 5.17 14.01
C SER A 203 -5.75 5.06 12.51
N ALA A 204 -4.51 5.13 12.03
CA ALA A 204 -4.20 4.92 10.61
C ALA A 204 -4.59 3.52 10.13
N MET A 205 -4.29 2.48 10.91
CA MET A 205 -4.64 1.10 10.58
C MET A 205 -6.16 0.85 10.61
N VAL A 206 -6.85 1.35 11.65
CA VAL A 206 -8.32 1.24 11.76
C VAL A 206 -8.99 1.99 10.61
N SER A 207 -8.50 3.19 10.28
CA SER A 207 -9.03 3.99 9.18
C SER A 207 -8.88 3.29 7.82
N LEU A 208 -7.71 2.70 7.55
CA LEU A 208 -7.47 1.90 6.35
C LEU A 208 -8.47 0.74 6.24
N ARG A 209 -8.62 -0.05 7.31
CA ARG A 209 -9.53 -1.20 7.34
C ARG A 209 -11.00 -0.79 7.24
N PHE A 210 -11.36 0.33 7.85
CA PHE A 210 -12.69 0.90 7.68
C PHE A 210 -12.96 1.26 6.21
N GLY A 211 -11.98 1.83 5.52
CA GLY A 211 -12.01 2.04 4.07
C GLY A 211 -12.22 0.75 3.29
N PHE A 212 -11.59 -0.36 3.68
CA PHE A 212 -11.83 -1.68 3.07
C PHE A 212 -13.28 -2.15 3.23
N HIS A 213 -13.82 -2.06 4.44
CA HIS A 213 -15.19 -2.50 4.71
C HIS A 213 -16.23 -1.68 3.94
N VAL A 214 -16.03 -0.36 3.86
CA VAL A 214 -16.89 0.52 3.06
C VAL A 214 -16.80 0.15 1.58
N ALA A 215 -15.59 -0.10 1.06
CA ALA A 215 -15.40 -0.55 -0.31
C ALA A 215 -16.13 -1.87 -0.59
N GLU A 216 -16.00 -2.88 0.29
CA GLU A 216 -16.70 -4.15 0.14
C GLU A 216 -18.22 -3.98 0.10
N GLY A 217 -18.76 -3.10 0.95
CA GLY A 217 -20.18 -2.74 0.92
C GLY A 217 -20.61 -2.09 -0.40
N ILE A 218 -19.80 -1.17 -0.94
CA ILE A 218 -20.03 -0.54 -2.24
C ILE A 218 -19.97 -1.58 -3.36
N VAL A 219 -18.93 -2.41 -3.40
CA VAL A 219 -18.80 -3.47 -4.41
C VAL A 219 -19.98 -4.42 -4.34
N HIS A 220 -20.39 -4.86 -3.14
CA HIS A 220 -21.55 -5.73 -2.98
C HIS A 220 -22.84 -5.07 -3.48
N TYR A 221 -23.04 -3.78 -3.18
CA TYR A 221 -24.20 -3.01 -3.64
C TYR A 221 -24.26 -2.93 -5.18
N PHE A 222 -23.18 -2.49 -5.83
CA PHE A 222 -23.13 -2.37 -7.30
C PHE A 222 -23.13 -3.72 -8.02
N THR A 223 -22.46 -4.74 -7.47
CA THR A 223 -22.47 -6.10 -8.04
C THR A 223 -23.89 -6.70 -8.07
N MET A 224 -24.73 -6.36 -7.09
CA MET A 224 -26.13 -6.79 -7.05
C MET A 224 -27.04 -6.06 -8.03
N GLN A 225 -26.62 -4.89 -8.54
CA GLN A 225 -27.48 -4.01 -9.33
C GLN A 225 -27.19 -4.03 -10.85
N GLU A 226 -25.94 -4.29 -11.28
CA GLU A 226 -25.52 -4.01 -12.67
C GLU A 226 -24.86 -5.16 -13.48
N TYR A 227 -24.50 -6.33 -12.91
CA TYR A 227 -23.73 -7.35 -13.65
C TYR A 227 -24.49 -8.67 -13.96
N PRO A 228 -24.80 -8.98 -15.24
CA PRO A 228 -25.24 -10.30 -15.67
C PRO A 228 -24.09 -11.34 -15.78
N PHE A 229 -22.83 -10.91 -15.63
CA PHE A 229 -21.67 -11.81 -15.57
C PHE A 229 -21.25 -12.01 -14.11
N ARG A 230 -21.59 -13.18 -13.55
CA ARG A 230 -21.15 -13.57 -12.19
C ARG A 230 -19.63 -13.76 -12.20
N LYS A 231 -18.88 -12.76 -11.72
CA LYS A 231 -17.59 -13.07 -11.08
C LYS A 231 -17.86 -14.14 -10.00
N PRO A 232 -16.95 -15.10 -9.78
CA PRO A 232 -17.13 -16.05 -8.70
C PRO A 232 -17.39 -15.27 -7.40
N PRO A 233 -18.35 -15.67 -6.54
CA PRO A 233 -18.63 -14.99 -5.27
C PRO A 233 -17.47 -15.08 -4.27
N VAL A 234 -16.31 -15.56 -4.71
CA VAL A 234 -15.10 -15.78 -3.93
C VAL A 234 -14.09 -14.71 -4.33
N HIS A 235 -13.55 -14.01 -3.34
CA HIS A 235 -12.49 -13.01 -3.55
C HIS A 235 -11.20 -13.72 -3.97
N LEU A 236 -11.01 -13.95 -5.28
CA LEU A 236 -9.93 -14.77 -5.84
C LEU A 236 -8.53 -14.33 -5.38
N ALA A 237 -8.30 -13.02 -5.21
CA ALA A 237 -7.03 -12.52 -4.71
C ALA A 237 -6.75 -12.91 -3.23
N GLN A 238 -7.81 -12.96 -2.41
CA GLN A 238 -7.69 -13.37 -1.01
C GLN A 238 -7.51 -14.89 -0.94
N LEU A 239 -8.29 -15.63 -1.73
CA LEU A 239 -8.15 -17.07 -1.88
C LEU A 239 -6.73 -17.46 -2.32
N ASN A 240 -6.14 -16.75 -3.29
CA ASN A 240 -4.78 -16.99 -3.74
C ASN A 240 -3.75 -16.77 -2.62
N LEU A 241 -3.90 -15.70 -1.84
CA LEU A 241 -3.05 -15.47 -0.67
C LEU A 241 -3.21 -16.56 0.39
N ASP A 242 -4.44 -17.01 0.66
CA ASP A 242 -4.71 -18.07 1.63
C ASP A 242 -4.18 -19.43 1.17
N LEU A 243 -4.27 -19.74 -0.13
CA LEU A 243 -3.65 -20.92 -0.73
C LEU A 243 -2.13 -20.86 -0.59
N ASP A 244 -1.51 -19.73 -0.91
CA ASP A 244 -0.06 -19.55 -0.80
C ASP A 244 0.43 -19.72 0.64
N ARG A 245 -0.31 -19.15 1.60
CA ARG A 245 -0.04 -19.30 3.04
C ARG A 245 -0.13 -20.76 3.47
N ASN A 246 -1.18 -21.46 3.04
CA ASN A 246 -1.38 -22.87 3.36
C ASN A 246 -0.28 -23.75 2.72
N ILE A 247 0.08 -23.54 1.44
CA ILE A 247 1.20 -24.25 0.79
C ILE A 247 2.49 -24.07 1.60
N HIS A 248 2.78 -22.85 2.04
CA HIS A 248 3.96 -22.59 2.86
C HIS A 248 3.90 -23.32 4.21
N HIS A 249 2.75 -23.36 4.88
CA HIS A 249 2.58 -24.15 6.10
C HIS A 249 2.85 -25.64 5.86
N PHE A 250 2.35 -26.21 4.76
CA PHE A 250 2.62 -27.60 4.39
C PHE A 250 4.12 -27.85 4.15
N ARG A 251 4.83 -26.90 3.52
CA ARG A 251 6.29 -26.99 3.30
C ARG A 251 7.13 -26.89 4.57
N GLU A 252 6.67 -26.14 5.56
CA GLU A 252 7.35 -26.01 6.86
C GLU A 252 7.17 -27.24 7.76
N ILE A 253 6.22 -28.13 7.45
CA ILE A 253 6.04 -29.38 8.21
C ILE A 253 7.31 -30.22 8.08
N LYS A 254 7.89 -30.58 9.23
CA LYS A 254 9.01 -31.53 9.29
C LYS A 254 8.51 -32.94 8.94
N VAL A 255 8.44 -33.22 7.65
CA VAL A 255 7.88 -34.46 7.08
C VAL A 255 8.58 -35.73 7.62
N HIS A 256 9.85 -35.62 7.99
CA HIS A 256 10.65 -36.72 8.56
C HIS A 256 10.24 -37.13 9.98
N THR A 257 9.48 -36.30 10.69
CA THR A 257 8.96 -36.61 12.04
C THR A 257 7.74 -37.53 11.97
N PHE A 258 7.14 -37.69 10.79
CA PHE A 258 5.94 -38.49 10.58
C PHE A 258 6.24 -39.78 9.82
N GLY A 259 5.40 -40.80 10.01
CA GLY A 259 5.51 -42.07 9.26
C GLY A 259 5.35 -41.86 7.74
N PRO A 260 5.84 -42.80 6.91
CA PRO A 260 5.93 -42.64 5.44
C PRO A 260 4.57 -42.40 4.76
N LEU A 261 3.49 -42.93 5.32
CA LEU A 261 2.12 -42.72 4.81
C LEU A 261 1.63 -41.29 5.03
N VAL A 262 1.89 -40.72 6.21
CA VAL A 262 1.53 -39.34 6.54
C VAL A 262 2.38 -38.39 5.71
N ALA A 263 3.68 -38.67 5.58
CA ALA A 263 4.58 -37.93 4.72
C ALA A 263 4.14 -37.88 3.24
N ARG A 264 3.60 -39.00 2.74
CA ARG A 264 3.04 -39.06 1.37
C ARG A 264 1.75 -38.25 1.24
N ARG A 265 0.85 -38.34 2.23
CA ARG A 265 -0.41 -37.55 2.23
C ARG A 265 -0.15 -36.06 2.32
N VAL A 266 0.76 -35.63 3.19
CA VAL A 266 1.17 -34.22 3.34
C VAL A 266 1.68 -33.65 2.01
N ARG A 267 2.57 -34.37 1.32
CA ARG A 267 3.06 -33.97 0.00
C ARG A 267 1.95 -33.94 -1.06
N ALA A 268 1.09 -34.96 -1.10
CA ALA A 268 -0.04 -34.98 -2.05
C ALA A 268 -1.02 -33.81 -1.81
N THR A 269 -1.26 -33.43 -0.56
CA THR A 269 -2.08 -32.26 -0.22
C THR A 269 -1.39 -30.96 -0.61
N GLU A 270 -0.08 -30.82 -0.40
CA GLU A 270 0.70 -29.67 -0.88
C GLU A 270 0.60 -29.51 -2.40
N GLU A 271 0.83 -30.58 -3.16
CA GLU A 271 0.75 -30.60 -4.63
C GLU A 271 -0.66 -30.22 -5.11
N SER A 272 -1.70 -30.78 -4.49
CA SER A 272 -3.10 -30.46 -4.83
C SER A 272 -3.41 -28.98 -4.59
N LEU A 273 -2.87 -28.40 -3.53
CA LEU A 273 -3.05 -27.00 -3.19
C LEU A 273 -2.26 -26.08 -4.14
N ALA A 274 -1.07 -26.50 -4.56
CA ALA A 274 -0.29 -25.81 -5.58
C ALA A 274 -1.01 -25.79 -6.94
N MET A 275 -1.60 -26.91 -7.36
CA MET A 275 -2.45 -26.97 -8.55
C MET A 275 -3.66 -26.05 -8.44
N ALA A 276 -4.37 -26.06 -7.31
CA ALA A 276 -5.52 -25.17 -7.11
C ALA A 276 -5.13 -23.69 -7.18
N LYS A 277 -3.92 -23.33 -6.75
CA LYS A 277 -3.38 -21.97 -6.86
C LYS A 277 -3.11 -21.60 -8.31
N GLU A 278 -2.56 -22.52 -9.09
CA GLU A 278 -2.29 -22.33 -10.52
C GLU A 278 -3.59 -22.11 -11.30
N SER A 279 -4.61 -22.96 -11.09
CA SER A 279 -5.93 -22.77 -11.69
C SER A 279 -6.60 -21.45 -11.26
N CYS A 280 -6.39 -21.03 -10.00
CA CYS A 280 -6.86 -19.72 -9.53
C CYS A 280 -6.19 -18.57 -10.29
N ASN A 281 -4.87 -18.67 -10.56
CA ASN A 281 -4.12 -17.70 -11.36
C ASN A 281 -4.62 -17.63 -12.81
N GLU A 282 -4.82 -18.78 -13.45
CA GLU A 282 -5.37 -18.87 -14.81
C GLU A 282 -6.77 -18.24 -14.89
N LEU A 283 -7.66 -18.61 -13.97
CA LEU A 283 -9.01 -18.02 -13.90
C LEU A 283 -8.96 -16.50 -13.73
N MET A 284 -8.08 -15.99 -12.87
CA MET A 284 -7.90 -14.54 -12.73
C MET A 284 -7.37 -13.89 -14.01
N ALA A 285 -6.49 -14.57 -14.75
CA ALA A 285 -5.96 -14.08 -16.02
C ALA A 285 -7.06 -14.02 -17.10
N GLU A 286 -7.86 -15.08 -17.24
CA GLU A 286 -8.99 -15.13 -18.18
C GLU A 286 -10.04 -14.07 -17.86
N ILE A 287 -10.44 -13.91 -16.59
CA ILE A 287 -11.36 -12.85 -16.17
C ILE A 287 -10.78 -11.47 -16.55
N THR A 288 -9.48 -11.27 -16.33
CA THR A 288 -8.81 -10.02 -16.68
C THR A 288 -8.83 -9.77 -18.21
N GLN A 289 -8.65 -10.82 -19.01
CA GLN A 289 -8.66 -10.72 -20.47
C GLN A 289 -10.05 -10.40 -21.01
N VAL A 290 -11.09 -11.13 -20.55
CA VAL A 290 -12.48 -10.91 -20.97
C VAL A 290 -12.96 -9.51 -20.63
N GLU A 291 -12.60 -8.98 -19.45
CA GLU A 291 -12.90 -7.60 -19.07
C GLU A 291 -12.22 -6.58 -19.99
N HIS A 292 -10.98 -6.84 -20.40
CA HIS A 292 -10.23 -5.97 -21.29
C HIS A 292 -10.87 -5.87 -22.69
N GLU A 293 -11.38 -7.00 -23.20
CA GLU A 293 -12.03 -7.08 -24.50
C GLU A 293 -13.44 -6.44 -24.51
N GLN A 294 -14.19 -6.53 -23.39
CA GLN A 294 -15.56 -5.98 -23.31
C GLN A 294 -15.63 -4.44 -23.15
N HIS A 295 -14.61 -3.82 -22.57
CA HIS A 295 -14.59 -2.37 -22.32
C HIS A 295 -13.28 -1.71 -22.80
N PRO A 296 -13.10 -1.49 -24.12
CA PRO A 296 -11.93 -0.79 -24.65
C PRO A 296 -11.95 0.69 -24.27
N VAL A 297 -11.10 1.09 -23.33
CA VAL A 297 -11.09 2.44 -22.77
C VAL A 297 -10.25 3.35 -23.65
N HIS A 298 -10.93 4.27 -24.33
CA HIS A 298 -10.28 5.33 -25.09
C HIS A 298 -9.68 6.36 -24.13
N HIS A 299 -8.40 6.17 -23.83
CA HIS A 299 -7.62 7.08 -23.01
C HIS A 299 -7.49 8.42 -23.72
N HIS A 300 -8.24 9.43 -23.25
CA HIS A 300 -7.98 10.83 -23.63
C HIS A 300 -6.74 11.33 -22.88
N ASN A 301 -5.58 10.71 -23.14
CA ASN A 301 -4.29 11.01 -22.51
C ASN A 301 -3.96 12.51 -22.59
N VAL A 302 -4.33 13.14 -23.71
CA VAL A 302 -4.16 14.58 -23.93
C VAL A 302 -4.96 15.42 -22.93
N ALA A 303 -6.20 15.03 -22.60
CA ALA A 303 -7.01 15.76 -21.62
C ALA A 303 -6.41 15.69 -20.21
N TRP A 304 -5.89 14.53 -19.79
CA TRP A 304 -5.19 14.38 -18.51
C TRP A 304 -3.92 15.22 -18.43
N ILE A 305 -3.13 15.26 -19.50
CA ILE A 305 -1.92 16.08 -19.59
C ILE A 305 -2.29 17.56 -19.51
N ILE A 306 -3.27 18.02 -20.29
CA ILE A 306 -3.73 19.41 -20.27
C ILE A 306 -4.22 19.80 -18.88
N MET A 307 -5.04 18.96 -18.23
CA MET A 307 -5.53 19.21 -16.88
C MET A 307 -4.40 19.33 -15.86
N ALA A 308 -3.41 18.43 -15.89
CA ALA A 308 -2.25 18.49 -15.00
C ALA A 308 -1.41 19.76 -15.22
N LEU A 309 -1.17 20.13 -16.49
CA LEU A 309 -0.43 21.35 -16.84
C LEU A 309 -1.18 22.61 -16.43
N LEU A 310 -2.50 22.67 -16.64
CA LEU A 310 -3.34 23.80 -16.23
C LEU A 310 -3.36 23.94 -14.70
N MET A 311 -3.52 22.85 -13.95
CA MET A 311 -3.44 22.90 -12.48
C MET A 311 -2.06 23.34 -12.00
N THR A 312 -1.00 22.85 -12.64
CA THR A 312 0.38 23.26 -12.33
C THR A 312 0.56 24.75 -12.55
N ALA A 313 0.19 25.25 -13.73
CA ALA A 313 0.25 26.67 -14.05
C ALA A 313 -0.58 27.51 -13.07
N LEU A 314 -1.80 27.08 -12.75
CA LEU A 314 -2.69 27.77 -11.82
C LEU A 314 -2.07 27.91 -10.43
N PHE A 315 -1.61 26.82 -9.82
CA PHE A 315 -1.07 26.88 -8.45
C PHE A 315 0.25 27.64 -8.38
N TRP A 316 1.11 27.52 -9.40
CA TRP A 316 2.34 28.31 -9.47
C TRP A 316 2.03 29.79 -9.64
N VAL A 317 1.09 30.17 -10.51
CA VAL A 317 0.67 31.56 -10.66
C VAL A 317 0.07 32.09 -9.35
N LEU A 318 -0.85 31.35 -8.72
CA LEU A 318 -1.47 31.74 -7.45
C LEU A 318 -0.45 31.91 -6.31
N ALA A 319 0.60 31.11 -6.27
CA ALA A 319 1.64 31.22 -5.24
C ALA A 319 2.45 32.53 -5.33
N PHE A 320 2.60 33.09 -6.54
CA PHE A 320 3.39 34.31 -6.79
C PHE A 320 2.55 35.55 -7.14
N CYS A 321 1.25 35.42 -7.40
CA CYS A 321 0.36 36.53 -7.76
C CYS A 321 -0.19 37.37 -6.59
N GLY A 322 0.30 37.17 -5.37
CA GLY A 322 0.21 38.20 -4.32
C GLY A 322 -1.20 38.47 -3.76
N PHE A 323 -1.47 37.94 -2.57
CA PHE A 323 -2.29 38.66 -1.59
C PHE A 323 -1.38 38.96 -0.41
N ASP A 324 -1.07 40.24 -0.21
CA ASP A 324 0.06 40.77 0.56
C ASP A 324 0.14 40.37 2.04
N ASN A 325 -0.79 39.60 2.58
CA ASN A 325 -0.72 39.13 3.95
C ASN A 325 -1.38 37.74 4.08
N TYR A 326 -0.58 36.75 4.52
CA TYR A 326 -1.01 35.58 5.31
C TYR A 326 -1.25 34.15 4.72
N PRO A 327 -1.19 33.80 3.41
CA PRO A 327 -1.26 32.37 3.01
C PRO A 327 -0.13 31.81 2.11
N SER A 328 0.99 32.51 1.90
CA SER A 328 2.00 32.12 0.89
C SER A 328 2.70 30.77 1.16
N SER A 329 2.96 30.39 2.42
CA SER A 329 3.58 29.09 2.75
C SER A 329 2.72 27.90 2.32
N ARG A 330 1.39 28.03 2.39
CA ARG A 330 0.41 26.99 2.06
C ARG A 330 0.30 26.75 0.54
N LEU A 331 0.28 27.83 -0.23
CA LEU A 331 0.30 27.75 -1.69
C LEU A 331 1.64 27.21 -2.21
N LEU A 332 2.74 27.56 -1.55
CA LEU A 332 4.04 27.01 -1.90
C LEU A 332 4.14 25.51 -1.58
N ALA A 333 3.51 25.05 -0.49
CA ALA A 333 3.39 23.63 -0.20
C ALA A 333 2.69 22.86 -1.33
N LEU A 334 1.61 23.41 -1.89
CA LEU A 334 0.92 22.85 -3.06
C LEU A 334 1.83 22.78 -4.29
N CYS A 335 2.66 23.80 -4.53
CA CYS A 335 3.60 23.82 -5.65
C CYS A 335 4.68 22.74 -5.54
N PHE A 336 5.17 22.50 -4.31
CA PHE A 336 6.28 21.57 -4.07
C PHE A 336 5.83 20.12 -3.83
N GLY A 337 4.56 19.91 -3.46
CA GLY A 337 3.96 18.59 -3.22
C GLY A 337 4.18 17.57 -4.34
N PRO A 338 3.87 17.91 -5.61
CA PRO A 338 4.06 17.01 -6.75
C PRO A 338 5.49 16.47 -6.88
N PHE A 339 6.53 17.24 -6.57
CA PHE A 339 7.91 16.74 -6.66
C PHE A 339 8.19 15.64 -5.65
N GLY A 340 7.71 15.79 -4.41
CA GLY A 340 7.82 14.75 -3.39
C GLY A 340 7.05 13.48 -3.78
N ALA A 341 5.83 13.67 -4.32
CA ALA A 341 4.99 12.58 -4.79
C ALA A 341 5.61 11.79 -5.94
N LEU A 342 6.18 12.49 -6.93
CA LEU A 342 6.83 11.90 -8.08
C LEU A 342 8.11 11.16 -7.70
N LEU A 343 8.91 11.73 -6.80
CA LEU A 343 10.10 11.05 -6.29
C LEU A 343 9.72 9.77 -5.54
N ARG A 344 8.71 9.82 -4.66
CA ARG A 344 8.20 8.63 -3.97
C ARG A 344 7.66 7.60 -4.95
N TRP A 345 6.89 8.01 -5.96
CA TRP A 345 6.39 7.11 -7.00
C TRP A 345 7.54 6.46 -7.78
N TYR A 346 8.55 7.24 -8.18
CA TYR A 346 9.73 6.74 -8.90
C TYR A 346 10.48 5.69 -8.07
N LEU A 347 10.70 5.95 -6.78
CA LEU A 347 11.35 5.01 -5.87
C LEU A 347 10.51 3.74 -5.68
N SER A 348 9.19 3.86 -5.58
CA SER A 348 8.30 2.72 -5.38
C SER A 348 8.26 1.76 -6.58
N LEU A 349 8.65 2.19 -7.78
CA LEU A 349 8.84 1.27 -8.93
C LEU A 349 9.86 0.16 -8.62
N SER A 350 10.81 0.41 -7.72
CA SER A 350 11.79 -0.59 -7.29
C SER A 350 11.26 -1.53 -6.19
N ASN A 351 10.11 -1.25 -5.57
CA ASN A 351 9.50 -2.13 -4.55
C ASN A 351 8.99 -3.46 -5.15
N SER A 352 8.75 -3.54 -6.46
CA SER A 352 8.31 -4.78 -7.12
C SER A 352 9.40 -5.86 -7.17
N LYS A 353 10.65 -5.53 -6.85
CA LYS A 353 11.76 -6.49 -6.82
C LYS A 353 11.57 -7.51 -5.68
N PRO A 354 11.87 -8.80 -5.89
CA PRO A 354 11.60 -9.87 -4.91
C PRO A 354 12.27 -9.67 -3.55
N LYS A 355 13.42 -8.96 -3.50
CA LYS A 355 14.11 -8.61 -2.24
C LYS A 355 13.30 -7.63 -1.37
N CYS A 356 12.47 -6.79 -1.98
CA CYS A 356 11.67 -5.76 -1.30
C CYS A 356 10.27 -6.25 -0.90
N GLN A 357 9.89 -7.49 -1.25
CA GLN A 357 8.59 -8.05 -0.89
C GLN A 357 8.48 -8.46 0.59
N ARG A 358 9.61 -8.68 1.27
CA ARG A 358 9.65 -8.97 2.72
C ARG A 358 9.77 -7.72 3.57
N PHE A 359 10.29 -6.65 2.98
CA PHE A 359 10.51 -5.37 3.62
C PHE A 359 10.45 -4.27 2.53
N PRO A 360 9.37 -3.47 2.48
CA PRO A 360 9.18 -2.39 1.51
C PRO A 360 10.21 -1.26 1.68
N LEU A 361 11.43 -1.50 1.17
CA LEU A 361 12.57 -0.62 1.36
C LEU A 361 12.34 0.77 0.76
N PHE A 362 11.68 0.87 -0.40
CA PHE A 362 11.45 2.14 -1.09
C PHE A 362 10.23 2.90 -0.59
N THR A 363 9.63 2.46 0.51
CA THR A 363 8.69 3.24 1.34
C THR A 363 9.35 3.61 2.68
N PHE A 364 10.12 2.68 3.26
CA PHE A 364 10.92 2.92 4.47
C PHE A 364 11.97 4.03 4.29
N VAL A 365 12.81 3.96 3.26
CA VAL A 365 13.93 4.91 3.06
C VAL A 365 13.42 6.34 2.86
N PRO A 366 12.43 6.62 1.98
CA PRO A 366 11.88 7.96 1.85
C PRO A 366 11.25 8.51 3.13
N ASN A 367 10.56 7.67 3.91
CA ASN A 367 9.98 8.08 5.18
C ASN A 367 11.06 8.53 6.17
N VAL A 368 12.09 7.69 6.41
CA VAL A 368 13.18 8.02 7.33
C VAL A 368 13.97 9.24 6.86
N ALA A 369 14.28 9.31 5.56
CA ALA A 369 15.02 10.44 4.98
C ALA A 369 14.24 11.75 5.12
N ALA A 370 12.94 11.73 4.83
CA ALA A 370 12.08 12.90 4.98
C ALA A 370 11.98 13.34 6.45
N SER A 371 11.86 12.41 7.41
CA SER A 371 11.86 12.72 8.85
C SER A 371 13.16 13.41 9.29
N CYS A 372 14.31 12.87 8.88
CA CYS A 372 15.62 13.45 9.21
C CYS A 372 15.78 14.87 8.62
N LEU A 373 15.38 15.06 7.35
CA LEU A 373 15.41 16.38 6.72
C LEU A 373 14.41 17.35 7.37
N SER A 374 13.23 16.88 7.80
CA SER A 374 12.28 17.70 8.55
C SER A 374 12.87 18.17 9.89
N CYS A 375 13.63 17.32 10.60
CA CYS A 375 14.36 17.74 11.80
C CYS A 375 15.45 18.77 11.50
N ALA A 376 16.21 18.59 10.42
CA ALA A 376 17.22 19.57 10.01
C ALA A 376 16.59 20.93 9.66
N MET A 377 15.44 20.93 8.99
CA MET A 377 14.69 22.15 8.70
C MET A 377 14.16 22.81 9.97
N GLU A 378 13.68 22.02 10.94
CA GLU A 378 13.24 22.54 12.25
C GLU A 378 14.36 23.28 12.98
N ILE A 379 15.57 22.73 12.95
CA ILE A 379 16.78 23.38 13.50
C ILE A 379 17.05 24.71 12.78
N VAL A 380 17.04 24.71 11.44
CA VAL A 380 17.26 25.93 10.65
C VAL A 380 16.20 26.99 10.98
N GLY A 381 14.93 26.58 11.11
CA GLY A 381 13.85 27.47 11.51
C GLY A 381 14.06 28.07 12.90
N SER A 382 14.55 27.26 13.84
CA SER A 382 14.83 27.69 15.22
C SER A 382 15.93 28.73 15.31
N VAL A 383 17.02 28.55 14.55
CA VAL A 383 18.12 29.55 14.45
C VAL A 383 17.62 30.85 13.78
N LEU A 384 16.89 30.75 12.67
CA LEU A 384 16.45 31.93 11.91
C LEU A 384 15.43 32.78 12.68
N ALA A 385 14.61 32.19 13.55
CA ALA A 385 13.66 32.96 14.35
C ALA A 385 14.34 33.84 15.40
N GLN A 386 15.55 33.48 15.83
CA GLN A 386 16.31 34.25 16.81
C GLN A 386 17.16 35.34 16.15
N ASP A 387 17.59 35.13 14.90
CA ASP A 387 18.41 36.08 14.15
C ASP A 387 17.60 37.29 13.64
N SER A 388 16.52 37.05 12.89
CA SER A 388 15.70 38.15 12.32
C SER A 388 14.27 37.73 12.00
N GLU A 389 13.30 38.57 12.36
CA GLU A 389 11.89 38.38 11.96
C GLU A 389 11.74 38.30 10.43
N SER A 390 12.54 39.07 9.69
CA SER A 390 12.51 39.05 8.23
C SER A 390 13.04 37.73 7.66
N ALA A 391 14.14 37.19 8.20
CA ALA A 391 14.70 35.90 7.78
C ALA A 391 13.74 34.76 8.12
N TYR A 392 13.14 34.79 9.31
CA TYR A 392 12.14 33.81 9.74
C TYR A 392 10.91 33.79 8.83
N ARG A 393 10.38 34.96 8.43
CA ARG A 393 9.26 35.03 7.48
C ARG A 393 9.58 34.37 6.13
N HIS A 394 10.81 34.52 5.64
CA HIS A 394 11.25 33.82 4.43
C HIS A 394 11.36 32.30 4.65
N PHE A 395 11.83 31.87 5.82
CA PHE A 395 11.88 30.45 6.19
C PHE A 395 10.48 29.83 6.29
N ILE A 396 9.52 30.51 6.92
CA ILE A 396 8.13 30.04 6.99
C ILE A 396 7.57 29.79 5.58
N MET A 397 7.85 30.70 4.65
CA MET A 397 7.38 30.59 3.28
C MET A 397 8.05 29.42 2.54
N TRP A 398 9.38 29.44 2.42
CA TRP A 398 10.14 28.48 1.60
C TRP A 398 10.46 27.19 2.33
N GLY A 399 10.97 27.29 3.55
CA GLY A 399 11.40 26.17 4.37
C GLY A 399 10.22 25.37 4.90
N GLN A 400 9.36 25.99 5.72
CA GLN A 400 8.23 25.28 6.29
C GLN A 400 7.16 24.96 5.24
N GLY A 401 6.76 25.94 4.43
CA GLY A 401 5.75 25.74 3.39
C GLY A 401 6.20 24.82 2.25
N GLY A 402 7.15 25.27 1.44
CA GLY A 402 7.62 24.54 0.26
C GLY A 402 8.31 23.22 0.60
N VAL A 403 9.31 23.25 1.48
CA VAL A 403 10.15 22.07 1.76
C VAL A 403 9.49 21.11 2.75
N MET A 404 9.17 21.54 3.96
CA MET A 404 8.66 20.63 5.00
C MET A 404 7.24 20.14 4.70
N VAL A 405 6.31 21.07 4.51
CA VAL A 405 4.91 20.71 4.23
C VAL A 405 4.84 20.16 2.81
N GLY A 406 5.24 20.89 1.77
CA GLY A 406 5.12 20.46 0.38
C GLY A 406 5.92 19.19 0.04
N PHE A 407 7.23 19.35 -0.13
CA PHE A 407 8.12 18.30 -0.66
C PHE A 407 8.28 17.11 0.30
N LEU A 408 8.81 17.32 1.50
CA LEU A 408 9.11 16.26 2.48
C LEU A 408 7.82 15.58 2.97
N GLY A 409 6.77 16.36 3.22
CA GLY A 409 5.46 15.84 3.56
C GLY A 409 4.87 14.93 2.48
N SER A 410 5.10 15.21 1.19
CA SER A 410 4.64 14.38 0.07
C SER A 410 5.57 13.22 -0.29
N LEU A 411 6.86 13.34 0.05
CA LEU A 411 7.88 12.30 -0.09
C LEU A 411 7.68 11.18 0.93
N SER A 412 7.26 11.55 2.14
CA SER A 412 6.88 10.60 3.20
C SER A 412 5.40 10.22 3.10
N THR A 413 5.00 9.08 3.65
CA THR A 413 3.58 8.68 3.65
C THR A 413 3.26 7.67 4.76
N VAL A 414 2.09 7.85 5.38
CA VAL A 414 1.49 6.87 6.31
C VAL A 414 0.57 5.92 5.56
N SER A 415 -0.21 6.41 4.58
CA SER A 415 -1.21 5.59 3.88
C SER A 415 -0.62 4.41 3.12
N THR A 416 0.49 4.62 2.38
CA THR A 416 1.18 3.50 1.72
C THR A 416 1.83 2.57 2.73
N TRP A 417 2.43 3.12 3.79
CA TRP A 417 3.09 2.36 4.84
C TRP A 417 2.12 1.41 5.56
N VAL A 418 0.95 1.88 5.98
CA VAL A 418 -0.05 1.01 6.65
C VAL A 418 -0.69 0.02 5.68
N ASN A 419 -0.88 0.38 4.40
CA ASN A 419 -1.41 -0.54 3.41
C ASN A 419 -0.45 -1.69 3.10
N GLU A 420 0.85 -1.40 3.00
CA GLU A 420 1.90 -2.42 2.89
C GLU A 420 1.99 -3.28 4.16
N LEU A 421 1.86 -2.67 5.33
CA LEU A 421 1.86 -3.36 6.62
C LEU A 421 0.69 -4.36 6.74
N ASP A 422 -0.51 -3.96 6.35
CA ASP A 422 -1.69 -4.84 6.33
C ASP A 422 -1.51 -5.99 5.32
N GLY A 423 -1.02 -5.68 4.11
CA GLY A 423 -0.72 -6.71 3.10
C GLY A 423 0.36 -7.71 3.53
N LEU A 424 1.37 -7.27 4.27
CA LEU A 424 2.37 -8.16 4.88
C LEU A 424 1.77 -9.00 6.02
N SER A 425 0.83 -8.42 6.79
CA SER A 425 0.19 -9.11 7.91
C SER A 425 -0.60 -10.34 7.43
N SER A 426 -1.22 -10.27 6.25
CA SER A 426 -1.93 -11.39 5.63
C SER A 426 -0.98 -12.52 5.20
N LYS A 427 0.26 -12.19 4.82
CA LYS A 427 1.28 -13.17 4.42
C LYS A 427 1.99 -13.80 5.63
N ARG A 428 2.64 -12.97 6.45
CA ARG A 428 3.36 -13.40 7.65
C ARG A 428 3.43 -12.26 8.66
N LEU A 429 2.77 -12.45 9.80
CA LEU A 429 2.71 -11.46 10.89
C LEU A 429 4.10 -10.93 11.30
N TYR A 430 5.10 -11.82 11.41
CA TYR A 430 6.47 -11.42 11.77
C TYR A 430 7.10 -10.39 10.82
N TRP A 431 6.82 -10.47 9.51
CA TRP A 431 7.33 -9.49 8.54
C TRP A 431 6.65 -8.13 8.72
N ALA A 432 5.34 -8.14 8.98
CA ALA A 432 4.59 -6.93 9.26
C ALA A 432 5.13 -6.22 10.52
N TYR A 433 5.23 -6.92 11.65
CA TYR A 433 5.75 -6.32 12.89
C TYR A 433 7.18 -5.78 12.74
N ARG A 434 8.07 -6.52 12.06
CA ARG A 434 9.41 -6.03 11.77
C ARG A 434 9.41 -4.76 10.93
N TYR A 435 8.62 -4.73 9.86
CA TYR A 435 8.54 -3.56 9.00
C TYR A 435 7.96 -2.34 9.73
N GLY A 436 6.83 -2.52 10.42
CA GLY A 436 6.17 -1.46 11.17
C GLY A 436 7.05 -0.91 12.28
N LEU A 437 7.58 -1.78 13.16
CA LEU A 437 8.42 -1.36 14.28
C LEU A 437 9.74 -0.75 13.81
N ALA A 438 10.40 -1.32 12.79
CA ALA A 438 11.64 -0.75 12.29
C ALA A 438 11.42 0.65 11.68
N SER A 439 10.31 0.86 10.97
CA SER A 439 9.98 2.17 10.37
C SER A 439 9.83 3.25 11.45
N VAL A 440 9.09 2.95 12.52
CA VAL A 440 8.87 3.92 13.61
C VAL A 440 10.12 4.08 14.48
N ILE A 441 10.72 2.99 14.95
CA ILE A 441 11.85 3.07 15.90
C ILE A 441 13.09 3.68 15.26
N ILE A 442 13.44 3.29 14.03
CA ILE A 442 14.66 3.82 13.38
C ILE A 442 14.49 5.30 13.04
N SER A 443 13.32 5.68 12.51
CA SER A 443 13.00 7.09 12.24
C SER A 443 13.05 7.91 13.53
N GLN A 444 12.40 7.43 14.59
CA GLN A 444 12.34 8.13 15.87
C GLN A 444 13.71 8.29 16.52
N LEU A 445 14.54 7.23 16.53
CA LEU A 445 15.90 7.31 17.06
C LEU A 445 16.76 8.29 16.26
N ALA A 446 16.64 8.30 14.94
CA ALA A 446 17.37 9.24 14.09
C ALA A 446 16.94 10.69 14.35
N SER A 447 15.64 10.95 14.42
CA SER A 447 15.09 12.29 14.67
C SER A 447 15.43 12.81 16.06
N VAL A 448 15.30 11.97 17.10
CA VAL A 448 15.71 12.32 18.47
C VAL A 448 17.22 12.55 18.54
N PHE A 449 18.03 11.78 17.82
CA PHE A 449 19.47 12.01 17.76
C PHE A 449 19.80 13.37 17.11
N ILE A 450 19.19 13.69 15.96
CA ILE A 450 19.43 14.96 15.26
C ILE A 450 19.04 16.15 16.14
N LEU A 451 17.81 16.15 16.68
CA LEU A 451 17.31 17.25 17.49
C LEU A 451 18.02 17.33 18.85
N GLY A 452 18.30 16.18 19.48
CA GLY A 452 18.95 16.13 20.79
C GLY A 452 20.43 16.53 20.73
N MET A 453 21.13 16.23 19.62
CA MET A 453 22.47 16.76 19.40
C MET A 453 22.45 18.29 19.28
N TYR A 454 21.43 18.85 18.62
CA TYR A 454 21.28 20.29 18.55
C TYR A 454 20.88 20.90 19.89
N GLU A 455 19.98 20.29 20.66
CA GLU A 455 19.61 20.78 22.00
C GLU A 455 20.81 20.74 22.98
N ALA A 456 21.65 19.71 22.88
CA ALA A 456 22.80 19.54 23.78
C ALA A 456 23.98 20.48 23.47
N TYR A 457 24.19 20.84 22.20
CA TYR A 457 25.38 21.57 21.75
C TYR A 457 25.08 22.89 21.02
N GLY A 458 23.84 23.15 20.68
CA GLY A 458 23.38 24.37 20.01
C GLY A 458 23.34 25.55 20.95
N SER A 459 23.45 26.75 20.38
CA SER A 459 23.35 28.01 21.13
C SER A 459 21.91 28.44 21.39
N ASP A 460 21.00 28.02 20.52
CA ASP A 460 19.67 28.61 20.37
C ASP A 460 18.59 27.55 20.67
N PRO A 461 17.59 27.82 21.54
CA PRO A 461 16.54 26.86 21.84
C PRO A 461 15.69 26.49 20.62
N LEU A 462 15.25 25.24 20.57
CA LEU A 462 14.25 24.77 19.60
C LEU A 462 12.91 25.45 19.85
N ILE A 463 12.20 25.80 18.77
CA ILE A 463 10.91 26.52 18.83
C ILE A 463 9.71 25.54 18.94
N GLY A 464 9.99 24.25 18.85
CA GLY A 464 9.03 23.15 18.65
C GLY A 464 7.85 23.09 19.59
#